data_AF-A0A920M5M6-F1
#
_entry.id   AF-A0A920M5M6-F1
#
_cell.length_a   1.000
_cell.length_b   1.000
_cell.length_c   1.000
_cell.angle_alpha   90.00
_cell.angle_beta   90.00
_cell.angle_gamma   90.00
#
_symmetry.space_group_name_H-M   'P 1'
#
loop_
_entity.id
_entity.type
_entity.pdbx_description
1 polymer ?
#
loop_
_entity_poly.entity_id
_entity_poly.type
_entity_poly.pdbx_seq_one_letter_code
_entity_poly.pdbx_strand_id
1 'polypeptide(L)'
;MHLLLKFICHRIKGATVYAGALDVTAAAGITLQNDETITNSTDGTVEIGGNLSGTGSISGFDANLNDQTGTTYTLTSSDNGKVVTLNNANAITLTIAASLGDGFNCLIVQKGSGQVTLSAATGVTIANRSSETKTAGQYATVSVINFGFSDTYILSGDTGS
;
A
#
# COMPACT_ATOMS: atom_id res chain seq x y z
N MET A 1 34.96 -36.66 39.54
CA MET A 1 34.46 -37.31 38.31
C MET A 1 33.68 -36.25 37.53
N HIS A 2 34.29 -35.62 36.52
CA HIS A 2 33.67 -34.54 35.76
C HIS A 2 32.75 -35.13 34.69
N LEU A 3 31.44 -34.89 34.81
CA LEU A 3 30.45 -35.31 33.82
C LEU A 3 30.46 -34.29 32.67
N LEU A 4 31.09 -34.64 31.56
CA LEU A 4 31.10 -33.82 30.36
C LEU A 4 29.72 -33.94 29.68
N LEU A 5 28.89 -32.90 29.79
CA LEU A 5 27.61 -32.83 29.08
C LEU A 5 27.90 -32.57 27.59
N LYS A 6 27.86 -33.64 26.78
CA LYS A 6 28.06 -33.56 25.33
C LYS A 6 26.77 -33.02 24.71
N PHE A 7 26.76 -31.77 24.26
CA PHE A 7 25.66 -31.25 23.44
C PHE A 7 25.64 -32.00 22.10
N ILE A 8 24.61 -32.80 21.87
CA ILE A 8 24.34 -33.41 20.56
C ILE A 8 23.78 -32.32 19.64
N CYS A 9 24.34 -32.19 18.43
CA CYS A 9 23.72 -31.43 17.36
C CYS A 9 22.46 -32.19 16.91
N HIS A 10 21.29 -31.71 17.33
CA HIS A 10 20.00 -32.30 16.97
C HIS A 10 19.62 -31.80 15.59
N ARG A 11 20.06 -32.49 14.54
CA ARG A 11 19.51 -32.28 13.19
C ARG A 11 18.16 -33.01 13.13
N ILE A 12 17.08 -32.29 13.39
CA ILE A 12 15.72 -32.84 13.35
C ILE A 12 15.27 -32.89 11.88
N LYS A 13 14.90 -34.08 11.39
CA LYS A 13 14.28 -34.26 10.06
C LYS A 13 12.84 -34.73 10.25
N GLY A 14 11.86 -34.01 9.70
CA GLY A 14 10.46 -34.44 9.67
C GLY A 14 9.72 -34.40 11.01
N ALA A 15 10.07 -33.51 11.94
CA ALA A 15 9.34 -33.40 13.21
C ALA A 15 8.20 -32.35 13.14
N THR A 16 7.06 -32.72 13.72
CA THR A 16 6.00 -31.77 14.07
C THR A 16 6.37 -31.04 15.36
N VAL A 17 6.32 -29.71 15.36
CA VAL A 17 6.60 -28.87 16.53
C VAL A 17 5.28 -28.48 17.19
N TYR A 18 5.03 -28.94 18.41
CA TYR A 18 3.92 -28.48 19.26
C TYR A 18 4.48 -27.47 20.27
N ALA A 19 4.58 -26.21 19.88
CA ALA A 19 5.08 -25.13 20.74
C ALA A 19 4.03 -24.02 20.85
N GLY A 20 3.98 -23.34 22.00
CA GLY A 20 3.12 -22.16 22.18
C GLY A 20 3.53 -20.96 21.32
N ALA A 21 4.81 -20.90 20.94
CA ALA A 21 5.35 -19.96 19.96
C ALA A 21 6.53 -20.61 19.24
N LEU A 22 6.72 -20.25 17.97
CA LEU A 22 7.91 -20.58 17.19
C LEU A 22 8.70 -19.29 16.94
N ASP A 23 9.86 -19.16 17.58
CA ASP A 23 10.83 -18.11 17.28
C ASP A 23 11.98 -18.73 16.48
N VAL A 24 12.17 -18.27 15.24
CA VAL A 24 13.29 -18.67 14.38
C VAL A 24 14.21 -17.48 14.20
N THR A 25 15.17 -17.36 15.12
CA THR A 25 16.15 -16.26 15.14
C THR A 25 17.37 -16.53 14.23
N ALA A 26 17.39 -17.65 13.49
CA ALA A 26 18.51 -18.02 12.62
C ALA A 26 18.46 -17.29 11.27
N ALA A 27 19.63 -16.89 10.74
CA ALA A 27 19.76 -16.11 9.51
C ALA A 27 19.18 -16.77 8.24
N ALA A 28 18.91 -18.07 8.25
CA ALA A 28 18.34 -18.81 7.12
C ALA A 28 16.80 -18.81 7.10
N GLY A 29 16.12 -18.27 8.12
CA GLY A 29 14.66 -18.19 8.18
C GLY A 29 13.94 -19.55 8.12
N ILE A 30 12.66 -19.51 7.74
CA ILE A 30 11.82 -20.68 7.47
C ILE A 30 11.67 -20.82 5.95
N THR A 31 11.96 -21.99 5.39
CA THR A 31 11.65 -22.33 3.99
C THR A 31 10.44 -23.25 3.95
N LEU A 32 9.43 -22.85 3.20
CA LEU A 32 8.26 -23.66 2.86
C LEU A 32 8.46 -24.21 1.44
N GLN A 33 8.18 -25.49 1.22
CA GLN A 33 8.40 -26.17 -0.05
C GLN A 33 7.11 -26.09 -0.91
N ASN A 34 6.82 -27.12 -1.69
CA ASN A 34 5.60 -27.17 -2.50
C ASN A 34 4.40 -27.53 -1.62
N ASP A 35 3.32 -26.76 -1.76
CA ASP A 35 2.01 -26.98 -1.11
C ASP A 35 1.94 -26.69 0.41
N GLU A 36 2.99 -26.16 1.04
CA GLU A 36 2.86 -25.69 2.42
C GLU A 36 2.17 -24.33 2.52
N THR A 37 1.17 -24.25 3.41
CA THR A 37 0.44 -23.02 3.71
C THR A 37 0.91 -22.41 5.03
N ILE A 38 1.10 -21.08 5.08
CA ILE A 38 1.14 -20.34 6.34
C ILE A 38 -0.30 -19.93 6.66
N THR A 39 -0.84 -20.47 7.74
CA THR A 39 -2.16 -20.07 8.24
C THR A 39 -2.03 -19.67 9.70
N ASN A 40 -2.57 -18.51 10.06
CA ASN A 40 -2.86 -18.17 11.44
C ASN A 40 -4.37 -18.25 11.64
N SER A 41 -4.88 -19.42 12.04
CA SER A 41 -6.33 -19.64 12.13
C SER A 41 -6.97 -18.97 13.34
N THR A 42 -6.18 -18.45 14.28
CA THR A 42 -6.68 -17.89 15.55
C THR A 42 -6.90 -16.39 15.46
N ASP A 43 -5.97 -15.64 14.87
CA ASP A 43 -6.09 -14.18 14.68
C ASP A 43 -6.23 -13.75 13.19
N GLY A 44 -6.11 -14.71 12.25
CA GLY A 44 -6.28 -14.47 10.81
C GLY A 44 -5.17 -13.65 10.16
N THR A 45 -4.16 -13.20 10.92
CA THR A 45 -3.18 -12.23 10.43
C THR A 45 -1.84 -12.90 10.16
N VAL A 46 -1.36 -12.69 8.92
CA VAL A 46 0.02 -12.98 8.52
C VAL A 46 0.63 -11.64 8.12
N GLU A 47 1.51 -11.10 8.96
CA GLU A 47 2.22 -9.85 8.67
C GLU A 47 3.40 -10.12 7.74
N ILE A 48 3.46 -9.38 6.63
CA ILE A 48 4.57 -9.42 5.67
C ILE A 48 5.15 -8.01 5.60
N GLY A 49 6.32 -7.81 6.22
CA GLY A 49 6.99 -6.50 6.25
C GLY A 49 7.71 -6.12 4.93
N GLY A 50 7.59 -6.95 3.89
CA GLY A 50 8.26 -6.75 2.59
C GLY A 50 7.35 -7.11 1.41
N ASN A 51 7.95 -7.38 0.26
CA ASN A 51 7.21 -7.70 -0.95
C ASN A 51 6.67 -9.13 -0.90
N LEU A 52 5.39 -9.31 -1.29
CA LEU A 52 4.85 -10.60 -1.68
C LEU A 52 5.09 -10.81 -3.18
N SER A 53 5.91 -11.79 -3.54
CA SER A 53 6.21 -12.14 -4.95
C SER A 53 5.62 -13.50 -5.29
N GLY A 54 5.01 -13.63 -6.46
CA GLY A 54 4.40 -14.87 -6.95
C GLY A 54 3.61 -14.64 -8.23
N THR A 55 3.02 -15.71 -8.76
CA THR A 55 2.20 -15.67 -9.99
C THR A 55 0.69 -15.77 -9.70
N GLY A 56 0.30 -15.82 -8.42
CA GLY A 56 -1.10 -15.92 -7.99
C GLY A 56 -1.88 -14.60 -8.12
N SER A 57 -3.21 -14.68 -8.00
CA SER A 57 -4.11 -13.52 -7.98
C SER A 57 -4.25 -12.94 -6.56
N ILE A 58 -4.46 -11.63 -6.47
CA ILE A 58 -4.83 -10.96 -5.22
C ILE A 58 -6.37 -10.98 -5.12
N SER A 59 -6.91 -11.64 -4.11
CA SER A 59 -8.36 -11.72 -3.86
C SER A 59 -8.67 -11.64 -2.37
N GLY A 60 -9.79 -10.99 -1.99
CA GLY A 60 -10.21 -10.86 -0.59
C GLY A 60 -9.47 -9.78 0.21
N PHE A 61 -8.72 -8.91 -0.47
CA PHE A 61 -8.04 -7.76 0.14
C PHE A 61 -8.69 -6.45 -0.32
N ASP A 62 -9.04 -5.61 0.64
CA ASP A 62 -9.50 -4.25 0.39
C ASP A 62 -8.33 -3.27 0.41
N ALA A 63 -8.42 -2.22 -0.40
CA ALA A 63 -7.54 -1.07 -0.25
C ALA A 63 -7.89 -0.33 1.04
N ASN A 64 -6.87 0.14 1.77
CA ASN A 64 -7.12 0.96 2.94
C ASN A 64 -7.71 2.31 2.52
N LEU A 65 -8.74 2.76 3.23
CA LEU A 65 -9.39 4.04 2.98
C LEU A 65 -8.73 5.15 3.79
N ASN A 66 -8.45 6.27 3.13
CA ASN A 66 -7.99 7.50 3.78
C ASN A 66 -9.05 8.59 3.59
N ASP A 67 -9.96 8.72 4.57
CA ASP A 67 -11.05 9.71 4.50
C ASP A 67 -10.59 11.08 4.97
N GLN A 68 -10.64 12.05 4.07
CA GLN A 68 -10.22 13.43 4.28
C GLN A 68 -11.44 14.34 4.25
N THR A 69 -11.75 14.97 5.38
CA THR A 69 -12.89 15.88 5.53
C THR A 69 -12.49 17.35 5.52
N GLY A 70 -11.20 17.67 5.39
CA GLY A 70 -10.69 19.04 5.30
C GLY A 70 -10.96 19.70 3.94
N THR A 71 -10.65 20.98 3.82
CA THR A 71 -10.65 21.74 2.55
C THR A 71 -9.28 21.69 1.85
N THR A 72 -8.30 21.04 2.46
CA THR A 72 -6.97 20.82 1.90
C THR A 72 -6.47 19.45 2.31
N TYR A 73 -5.79 18.76 1.41
CA TYR A 73 -5.04 17.55 1.72
C TYR A 73 -3.76 17.52 0.88
N THR A 74 -2.68 16.98 1.40
CA THR A 74 -1.42 16.79 0.66
C THR A 74 -1.11 15.31 0.66
N LEU A 75 -0.98 14.73 -0.54
CA LEU A 75 -0.60 13.33 -0.68
C LEU A 75 0.77 13.08 -0.06
N THR A 76 0.93 11.90 0.54
CA THR A 76 2.18 11.41 1.11
C THR A 76 2.51 10.05 0.51
N SER A 77 3.76 9.58 0.63
CA SER A 77 4.13 8.23 0.19
C SER A 77 3.31 7.13 0.88
N SER A 78 2.75 7.41 2.06
CA SER A 78 1.86 6.48 2.78
C SER A 78 0.49 6.32 2.13
N ASP A 79 0.12 7.14 1.14
CA ASP A 79 -1.11 7.00 0.36
C ASP A 79 -0.97 5.99 -0.80
N ASN A 80 0.24 5.48 -1.05
CA ASN A 80 0.46 4.49 -2.09
C ASN A 80 -0.35 3.21 -1.83
N GLY A 81 -1.12 2.77 -2.81
CA GLY A 81 -2.05 1.64 -2.74
C GLY A 81 -3.36 1.92 -2.00
N LYS A 82 -3.60 3.15 -1.51
CA LYS A 82 -4.83 3.53 -0.80
C LYS A 82 -5.88 4.13 -1.73
N VAL A 83 -7.11 4.17 -1.22
CA VAL A 83 -8.18 5.01 -1.74
C VAL A 83 -8.33 6.22 -0.84
N VAL A 84 -7.99 7.40 -1.34
CA VAL A 84 -8.17 8.67 -0.65
C VAL A 84 -9.56 9.22 -0.99
N THR A 85 -10.45 9.31 0.00
CA THR A 85 -11.79 9.86 -0.18
C THR A 85 -11.85 11.29 0.32
N LEU A 86 -12.25 12.22 -0.54
CA LEU A 86 -12.34 13.64 -0.22
C LEU A 86 -13.80 14.01 0.05
N ASN A 87 -14.12 14.27 1.31
CA ASN A 87 -15.48 14.36 1.83
C ASN A 87 -15.77 15.72 2.48
N ASN A 88 -15.93 16.75 1.65
CA ASN A 88 -16.36 18.06 2.10
C ASN A 88 -17.39 18.63 1.12
N ALA A 89 -18.35 19.39 1.63
CA ALA A 89 -19.31 20.11 0.80
C ALA A 89 -18.68 21.38 0.17
N ASN A 90 -17.63 21.91 0.79
CA ASN A 90 -16.82 23.00 0.26
C ASN A 90 -15.70 22.48 -0.62
N ALA A 91 -15.18 23.34 -1.51
CA ALA A 91 -14.07 22.99 -2.39
C ALA A 91 -12.84 22.50 -1.60
N ILE A 92 -12.14 21.52 -2.17
CA ILE A 92 -10.96 20.89 -1.59
C ILE A 92 -9.78 21.07 -2.54
N THR A 93 -8.65 21.54 -2.03
CA THR A 93 -7.37 21.51 -2.74
C THR A 93 -6.58 20.28 -2.32
N LEU A 94 -6.46 19.31 -3.22
CA LEU A 94 -5.59 18.15 -3.07
C LEU A 94 -4.23 18.45 -3.69
N THR A 95 -3.17 18.49 -2.90
CA THR A 95 -1.81 18.73 -3.37
C THR A 95 -1.07 17.42 -3.62
N ILE A 96 -0.52 17.25 -4.82
CA ILE A 96 0.43 16.18 -5.13
C ILE A 96 1.81 16.68 -4.72
N ALA A 97 2.38 16.06 -3.67
CA ALA A 97 3.71 16.41 -3.17
C ALA A 97 4.82 15.88 -4.10
N ALA A 98 6.01 16.46 -3.97
CA ALA A 98 7.23 15.90 -4.55
C ALA A 98 7.69 14.66 -3.78
N SER A 99 8.51 13.81 -4.41
CA SER A 99 9.16 12.65 -3.79
C SER A 99 8.20 11.61 -3.19
N LEU A 100 7.02 11.38 -3.80
CA LEU A 100 6.11 10.31 -3.38
C LEU A 100 6.66 8.90 -3.69
N GLY A 101 7.63 8.82 -4.60
CA GLY A 101 8.31 7.60 -5.01
C GLY A 101 7.87 7.10 -6.38
N ASP A 102 8.81 6.47 -7.10
CA ASP A 102 8.53 5.81 -8.37
C ASP A 102 7.50 4.69 -8.15
N GLY A 103 6.51 4.61 -9.04
CA GLY A 103 5.43 3.62 -8.91
C GLY A 103 4.35 3.99 -7.88
N PHE A 104 4.38 5.18 -7.29
CA PHE A 104 3.27 5.68 -6.49
C PHE A 104 1.95 5.57 -7.27
N ASN A 105 0.94 4.96 -6.66
CA ASN A 105 -0.38 4.78 -7.25
C ASN A 105 -1.44 4.91 -6.16
N CYS A 106 -2.28 5.93 -6.23
CA CYS A 106 -3.44 6.07 -5.34
C CYS A 106 -4.71 6.41 -6.11
N LEU A 107 -5.85 5.93 -5.62
CA LEU A 107 -7.16 6.32 -6.15
C LEU A 107 -7.73 7.47 -5.33
N ILE A 108 -8.21 8.51 -6.02
CA ILE A 108 -8.91 9.65 -5.43
C ILE A 108 -10.40 9.51 -5.73
N VAL A 109 -11.24 9.74 -4.71
CA VAL A 109 -12.69 9.76 -4.86
C VAL A 109 -13.25 11.07 -4.30
N GLN A 110 -13.94 11.86 -5.13
CA GLN A 110 -14.70 13.02 -4.66
C GLN A 110 -16.01 12.53 -3.99
N LYS A 111 -15.96 12.19 -2.70
CA LYS A 111 -17.12 11.70 -1.95
C LYS A 111 -18.10 12.85 -1.62
N GLY A 112 -17.55 14.02 -1.28
CA GLY A 112 -18.32 15.23 -1.00
C GLY A 112 -18.78 15.98 -2.25
N SER A 113 -19.73 16.91 -2.11
CA SER A 113 -20.18 17.75 -3.21
C SER A 113 -19.22 18.88 -3.57
N GLY A 114 -18.24 19.17 -2.71
CA GLY A 114 -17.23 20.19 -2.95
C GLY A 114 -16.29 19.80 -4.07
N GLN A 115 -16.07 20.74 -5.00
CA GLN A 115 -15.14 20.53 -6.12
C GLN A 115 -13.74 20.21 -5.61
N VAL A 116 -13.17 19.08 -6.04
CA VAL A 116 -11.76 18.76 -5.78
C VAL A 116 -10.90 19.36 -6.90
N THR A 117 -9.88 20.11 -6.51
CA THR A 117 -8.82 20.59 -7.40
C THR A 117 -7.50 19.90 -7.02
N LEU A 118 -6.88 19.26 -7.99
CA LEU A 118 -5.56 18.64 -7.90
C LEU A 118 -4.49 19.68 -8.24
N SER A 119 -3.65 20.01 -7.27
CA SER A 119 -2.59 21.01 -7.38
C SER A 119 -1.22 20.33 -7.35
N ALA A 120 -0.32 20.79 -8.21
CA ALA A 120 1.07 20.37 -8.18
C ALA A 120 1.84 21.17 -7.12
N ALA A 121 2.63 20.51 -6.26
CA ALA A 121 3.64 21.19 -5.47
C ALA A 121 4.78 21.74 -6.36
N THR A 122 5.66 22.55 -5.80
CA THR A 122 6.85 23.05 -6.50
C THR A 122 7.70 21.89 -7.04
N GLY A 123 7.99 21.91 -8.35
CA GLY A 123 8.79 20.87 -9.01
C GLY A 123 7.99 19.64 -9.48
N VAL A 124 6.69 19.58 -9.17
CA VAL A 124 5.80 18.51 -9.61
C VAL A 124 5.15 18.86 -10.95
N THR A 125 5.05 17.90 -11.84
CA THR A 125 4.32 18.01 -13.11
C THR A 125 3.08 17.12 -13.07
N ILE A 126 1.91 17.72 -13.31
CA ILE A 126 0.67 16.98 -13.57
C ILE A 126 0.56 16.74 -15.07
N ALA A 127 0.48 15.47 -15.47
CA ALA A 127 0.35 15.06 -16.86
C ALA A 127 -1.01 14.37 -17.08
N ASN A 128 -1.80 14.85 -18.02
CA ASN A 128 -2.94 14.13 -18.58
C ASN A 128 -3.27 14.69 -19.97
N ARG A 129 -3.99 13.92 -20.78
CA ARG A 129 -4.31 14.30 -22.17
C ARG A 129 -5.17 15.56 -22.26
N SER A 130 -6.06 15.77 -21.30
CA SER A 130 -7.07 16.84 -21.33
C SER A 130 -6.59 18.14 -20.69
N SER A 131 -5.39 18.18 -20.11
CA SER A 131 -4.87 19.28 -19.30
C SER A 131 -5.78 19.67 -18.13
N GLU A 132 -6.52 18.70 -17.60
CA GLU A 132 -7.51 18.89 -16.54
C GLU A 132 -6.87 18.75 -15.15
N THR A 133 -7.31 19.54 -14.19
CA THR A 133 -6.75 19.55 -12.82
C THR A 133 -7.82 19.42 -11.76
N LYS A 134 -9.03 19.03 -12.13
CA LYS A 134 -10.13 18.77 -11.21
C LYS A 134 -10.70 17.38 -11.45
N THR A 135 -11.42 16.88 -10.48
CA THR A 135 -12.41 15.81 -10.66
C THR A 135 -13.65 16.36 -11.39
N ALA A 136 -14.36 15.54 -12.16
CA ALA A 136 -15.52 16.01 -12.93
C ALA A 136 -16.76 16.36 -12.08
N GLY A 137 -16.80 15.94 -10.81
CA GLY A 137 -17.91 16.19 -9.90
C GLY A 137 -17.98 15.18 -8.76
N GLN A 138 -19.11 15.17 -8.05
CA GLN A 138 -19.32 14.20 -6.98
C GLN A 138 -19.31 12.78 -7.54
N TYR A 139 -18.63 11.87 -6.84
CA TYR A 139 -18.36 10.48 -7.20
C TYR A 139 -17.40 10.26 -8.38
N ALA A 140 -16.81 11.33 -8.92
CA ALA A 140 -15.70 11.19 -9.85
C ALA A 140 -14.51 10.49 -9.17
N THR A 141 -13.91 9.56 -9.91
CA THR A 141 -12.73 8.81 -9.48
C THR A 141 -11.54 9.16 -10.36
N VAL A 142 -10.41 9.50 -9.74
CA VAL A 142 -9.17 9.87 -10.44
C VAL A 142 -8.00 9.10 -9.84
N SER A 143 -7.22 8.43 -10.67
CA SER A 143 -5.95 7.83 -10.26
C SER A 143 -4.82 8.84 -10.39
N VAL A 144 -3.93 8.87 -9.39
CA VAL A 144 -2.67 9.61 -9.41
C VAL A 144 -1.53 8.59 -9.48
N ILE A 145 -0.76 8.62 -10.56
CA ILE A 145 0.24 7.59 -10.85
C ILE A 145 1.59 8.21 -11.18
N ASN A 146 2.64 7.85 -10.45
CA ASN A 146 4.01 8.08 -10.88
C ASN A 146 4.50 6.88 -11.68
N PHE A 147 4.91 7.09 -12.94
CA PHE A 147 5.33 6.03 -13.86
C PHE A 147 6.86 5.88 -13.96
N GLY A 148 7.62 6.40 -12.99
CA GLY A 148 9.08 6.30 -12.92
C GLY A 148 9.81 7.41 -13.68
N PHE A 149 9.17 8.56 -13.88
CA PHE A 149 9.76 9.71 -14.55
C PHE A 149 9.76 10.96 -13.65
N SER A 150 10.67 10.97 -12.67
CA SER A 150 10.83 12.07 -11.71
C SER A 150 9.50 12.39 -10.99
N ASP A 151 9.26 13.64 -10.61
CA ASP A 151 8.00 14.10 -10.01
C ASP A 151 6.93 14.40 -11.06
N THR A 152 6.76 13.51 -12.04
CA THR A 152 5.67 13.56 -13.03
C THR A 152 4.59 12.56 -12.66
N TYR A 153 3.38 13.06 -12.45
CA TYR A 153 2.24 12.25 -12.04
C TYR A 153 1.15 12.31 -13.11
N ILE A 154 0.72 11.14 -13.56
CA ILE A 154 -0.41 10.98 -14.45
C ILE A 154 -1.69 11.15 -13.63
N LEU A 155 -2.59 12.01 -14.12
CA LEU A 155 -4.00 11.96 -13.74
C LEU A 155 -4.78 11.20 -14.80
N SER A 156 -5.58 10.25 -14.36
CA SER A 156 -6.46 9.47 -15.23
C SER A 156 -7.78 9.20 -14.52
N GLY A 157 -8.87 9.15 -15.28
CA GLY A 157 -10.21 8.90 -14.74
C GLY A 157 -11.17 10.02 -15.14
N ASP A 158 -12.12 10.28 -14.26
CA ASP A 158 -13.19 11.25 -14.49
C ASP A 158 -12.74 12.66 -14.05
N THR A 159 -11.97 13.30 -14.92
CA THR A 159 -11.37 14.62 -14.70
C THR A 159 -12.21 15.75 -15.32
N GLY A 160 -11.98 16.97 -14.85
CA GLY A 160 -12.62 18.20 -15.33
C GLY A 160 -11.70 19.41 -15.27
N SER A 161 -12.06 20.47 -15.99
CA SER A 161 -11.30 21.74 -16.10
C SER A 161 -11.51 22.68 -14.92
#